data_AF-A0A7R9Q855-F1
#
_entry.id   AF-A0A7R9Q855-F1
#
_cell.length_a   1.000
_cell.length_b   1.000
_cell.length_c   1.000
_cell.angle_alpha   90.00
_cell.angle_beta   90.00
_cell.angle_gamma   90.00
#
_symmetry.space_group_name_H-M   'P 1'
#
loop_
_entity.id
_entity.type
_entity.pdbx_description
1 polymer ?
#
loop_
_entity_poly.entity_id
_entity_poly.type
_entity_poly.pdbx_seq_one_letter_code
_entity_poly.pdbx_strand_id
1 'polypeptide(L)'
;MPEKKSKCETKSDGIEDKCVDSETNCPTNSVQINALNHESRRSAFSPYRPSTVLTNLQRGNIQTQTPTNWPERSIHQLFVKTVDGYYHVIREMRLEFDIICIEDSVCNKSPVVHVEHRLGLESWCVRHLYHYTYHKFLDSRIANRIGDDSINEWTRALLLINGDLSTAWSARKELIEKGYLKVLSELKFSEVILTRKPKSGDNFSHREWLLKYLMKSETISDELITNELRVTLEAASRYNRNYHSWSHRIWIIKNLFNNSYEKLNCDLVITKCWLETHVSDYSCYQFRQFLFTYIHKNFIPTIDDNSDSVSNQ
;
A
#
# COMPACT_ATOMS: atom_id res chain seq x y z
N MET A 1 31.05 49.06 -18.04
CA MET A 1 32.52 49.03 -17.80
C MET A 1 32.85 49.97 -16.66
N PRO A 2 33.87 49.71 -15.81
CA PRO A 2 34.76 48.54 -15.71
C PRO A 2 34.51 47.76 -14.39
N GLU A 3 34.57 46.42 -14.31
CA GLU A 3 35.71 45.49 -14.27
C GLU A 3 36.89 45.87 -13.35
N LYS A 4 37.17 45.01 -12.35
CA LYS A 4 38.53 44.50 -12.08
C LYS A 4 38.50 43.19 -11.28
N LYS A 5 39.06 42.16 -11.90
CA LYS A 5 39.48 40.86 -11.36
C LYS A 5 40.79 41.01 -10.58
N SER A 6 41.07 40.09 -9.65
CA SER A 6 42.43 39.59 -9.44
C SER A 6 42.40 38.06 -9.27
N LYS A 7 43.44 37.44 -9.82
CA LYS A 7 43.72 36.00 -9.96
C LYS A 7 45.11 35.75 -9.34
N CYS A 8 45.51 34.47 -9.34
CA CYS A 8 46.85 33.90 -9.08
C CYS A 8 47.13 33.51 -7.62
N GLU A 9 47.75 32.37 -7.29
CA GLU A 9 48.26 31.24 -8.09
C GLU A 9 48.63 30.06 -7.16
N THR A 10 48.67 28.89 -7.76
CA THR A 10 49.15 27.57 -7.32
C THR A 10 50.62 27.52 -6.92
N LYS A 11 51.00 26.54 -6.08
CA LYS A 11 52.13 25.63 -6.36
C LYS A 11 52.08 24.34 -5.53
N SER A 12 52.37 23.25 -6.22
CA SER A 12 52.46 21.85 -5.83
C SER A 12 53.94 21.43 -5.66
N ASP A 13 54.10 20.13 -5.35
CA ASP A 13 55.31 19.30 -5.46
C ASP A 13 56.13 19.20 -4.16
N GLY A 14 56.56 18.03 -3.68
CA GLY A 14 56.57 16.70 -4.28
C GLY A 14 57.01 15.61 -3.28
N ILE A 15 56.91 14.38 -3.74
CA ILE A 15 57.20 13.09 -3.10
C ILE A 15 58.68 12.74 -3.33
N GLU A 16 59.37 12.12 -2.34
CA GLU A 16 60.38 11.10 -2.64
C GLU A 16 60.64 10.16 -1.44
N ASP A 17 60.66 8.86 -1.75
CA ASP A 17 60.90 7.69 -0.90
C ASP A 17 62.38 7.52 -0.49
N LYS A 18 62.64 6.85 0.65
CA LYS A 18 63.53 5.66 0.74
C LYS A 18 63.58 5.05 2.15
N CYS A 19 63.49 3.71 2.17
CA CYS A 19 63.65 2.80 3.31
C CYS A 19 65.11 2.68 3.80
N VAL A 20 65.30 2.25 5.07
CA VAL A 20 66.00 1.00 5.49
C VAL A 20 66.41 1.05 6.99
N ASP A 21 65.86 0.07 7.72
CA ASP A 21 66.35 -0.76 8.85
C ASP A 21 66.92 -0.26 10.19
N SER A 22 66.38 -0.91 11.24
CA SER A 22 67.04 -1.58 12.39
C SER A 22 66.85 -1.03 13.81
N GLU A 23 66.21 -1.89 14.63
CA GLU A 23 66.55 -2.29 16.02
C GLU A 23 66.52 -1.27 17.18
N THR A 24 65.57 -1.40 18.12
CA THR A 24 65.71 -2.06 19.46
C THR A 24 64.70 -1.57 20.53
N ASN A 25 63.96 -2.55 21.07
CA ASN A 25 63.38 -2.76 22.40
C ASN A 25 63.09 -1.59 23.40
N CYS A 26 61.81 -1.48 23.75
CA CYS A 26 61.31 -1.05 25.08
C CYS A 26 60.68 -2.26 25.81
N PRO A 27 60.92 -2.47 27.13
CA PRO A 27 60.21 -3.49 27.90
C PRO A 27 59.11 -2.93 28.83
N THR A 28 57.97 -3.63 28.77
CA THR A 28 57.14 -4.16 29.88
C THR A 28 56.42 -3.22 30.87
N ASN A 29 55.08 -3.21 30.79
CA ASN A 29 54.14 -3.87 31.75
C ASN A 29 52.70 -3.42 31.42
N SER A 30 51.83 -4.25 30.85
CA SER A 30 51.07 -5.39 31.41
C SER A 30 49.58 -5.04 31.55
N VAL A 31 48.77 -5.42 30.56
CA VAL A 31 47.33 -5.67 30.74
C VAL A 31 46.99 -6.95 29.97
N GLN A 32 46.55 -7.98 30.70
CA GLN A 32 46.17 -9.29 30.18
C GLN A 32 44.82 -9.21 29.45
N ILE A 33 44.82 -9.54 28.16
CA ILE A 33 43.62 -9.95 27.41
C ILE A 33 43.92 -11.36 26.89
N ASN A 34 43.18 -12.35 27.41
CA ASN A 34 43.31 -13.74 26.99
C ASN A 34 42.80 -13.93 25.56
N ALA A 35 43.75 -13.95 24.64
CA ALA A 35 43.90 -14.75 23.42
C ALA A 35 42.63 -15.28 22.71
N LEU A 36 42.34 -14.62 21.60
CA LEU A 36 41.79 -15.22 20.39
C LEU A 36 42.84 -16.14 19.73
N ASN A 37 42.34 -17.29 19.24
CA ASN A 37 42.82 -18.05 18.08
C ASN A 37 44.30 -18.46 18.01
N HIS A 38 44.62 -19.62 18.60
CA HIS A 38 45.61 -20.53 18.03
C HIS A 38 44.88 -21.67 17.30
N GLU A 39 44.73 -21.55 15.99
CA GLU A 39 44.38 -22.67 15.11
C GLU A 39 45.55 -23.65 15.04
N SER A 40 45.52 -24.66 15.91
CA SER A 40 46.29 -25.88 15.73
C SER A 40 45.76 -26.62 14.50
N ARG A 41 46.61 -26.78 13.49
CA ARG A 41 46.50 -27.64 12.29
C ARG A 41 45.48 -28.79 12.48
N ARG A 42 44.28 -28.66 11.91
CA ARG A 42 43.31 -29.77 11.79
C ARG A 42 43.50 -30.45 10.43
N SER A 43 43.95 -31.69 10.49
CA SER A 43 43.97 -32.64 9.38
C SER A 43 42.56 -32.83 8.79
N ALA A 44 42.45 -32.97 7.47
CA ALA A 44 41.19 -33.17 6.73
C ALA A 44 40.52 -34.55 6.93
N PHE A 45 40.91 -35.31 7.95
CA PHE A 45 40.39 -36.65 8.25
C PHE A 45 40.14 -36.87 9.75
N SER A 46 39.32 -36.02 10.37
CA SER A 46 38.73 -36.32 11.69
C SER A 46 37.29 -36.82 11.55
N PRO A 47 36.93 -37.99 12.11
CA PRO A 47 35.59 -38.55 11.98
C PRO A 47 34.54 -37.68 12.70
N TYR A 48 33.39 -37.52 12.04
CA TYR A 48 32.24 -36.74 12.50
C TYR A 48 31.76 -37.25 13.87
N ARG A 49 31.71 -36.37 14.88
CA ARG A 49 30.98 -36.62 16.15
C ARG A 49 29.59 -36.00 16.03
N PRO A 50 28.48 -36.77 16.09
CA PRO A 50 27.16 -36.17 16.13
C PRO A 50 26.99 -35.45 17.48
N SER A 51 26.75 -34.15 17.46
CA SER A 51 26.19 -33.44 18.60
C SER A 51 24.71 -33.78 18.70
N THR A 52 24.36 -34.72 19.58
CA THR A 52 22.97 -35.07 19.86
C THR A 52 22.30 -33.92 20.64
N VAL A 53 21.77 -32.92 19.93
CA VAL A 53 20.76 -32.03 20.52
C VAL A 53 19.47 -32.83 20.56
N LEU A 54 19.21 -33.43 21.72
CA LEU A 54 17.97 -34.14 21.99
C LEU A 54 16.81 -33.14 21.95
N THR A 55 15.95 -33.27 20.95
CA THR A 55 14.64 -32.64 20.98
C THR A 55 13.82 -33.24 22.11
N ASN A 56 12.86 -32.48 22.64
CA ASN A 56 11.99 -32.85 23.77
C ASN A 56 11.13 -34.12 23.56
N LEU A 57 11.36 -34.90 22.49
CA LEU A 57 10.69 -36.16 22.22
C LEU A 57 11.27 -37.37 23.00
N GLN A 58 12.41 -37.24 23.68
CA GLN A 58 13.06 -38.36 24.39
C GLN A 58 12.95 -38.34 25.93
N ARG A 59 12.15 -37.44 26.52
CA ARG A 59 11.78 -37.54 27.94
C ARG A 59 10.37 -38.09 28.05
N GLY A 60 10.28 -39.32 28.56
CA GLY A 60 9.03 -40.04 28.72
C GLY A 60 7.95 -39.23 29.45
N ASN A 61 6.73 -39.40 28.96
CA ASN A 61 5.44 -39.26 29.65
C ASN A 61 5.38 -38.20 30.76
N ILE A 62 5.29 -36.94 30.35
CA ILE A 62 4.45 -35.98 31.08
C ILE A 62 3.12 -35.95 30.31
N GLN A 63 2.03 -36.39 30.93
CA GLN A 63 0.70 -36.20 30.36
C GLN A 63 0.42 -34.70 30.28
N THR A 64 0.62 -34.11 29.11
CA THR A 64 0.05 -32.80 28.80
C THR A 64 -1.46 -32.95 28.78
N GLN A 65 -2.15 -32.42 29.80
CA GLN A 65 -3.59 -32.25 29.75
C GLN A 65 -3.88 -31.17 28.70
N THR A 66 -4.23 -31.61 27.50
CA THR A 66 -4.74 -30.74 26.45
C THR A 66 -6.14 -30.30 26.87
N PRO A 67 -6.42 -28.99 27.03
CA PRO A 67 -7.78 -28.54 27.30
C PRO A 67 -8.68 -28.96 26.13
N THR A 68 -9.78 -29.64 26.46
CA THR A 68 -10.73 -30.25 25.50
C THR A 68 -11.62 -29.24 24.78
N ASN A 69 -11.48 -27.94 25.06
CA ASN A 69 -12.14 -26.88 24.33
C ASN A 69 -11.18 -25.70 24.12
N TRP A 70 -10.58 -25.65 22.94
CA TRP A 70 -10.01 -24.42 22.42
C TRP A 70 -11.18 -23.60 21.86
N PRO A 71 -11.27 -22.27 22.10
CA PRO A 71 -12.08 -21.46 21.22
C PRO A 71 -11.43 -21.56 19.85
N GLU A 72 -12.05 -22.30 18.92
CA GLU A 72 -11.63 -22.34 17.51
C GLU A 72 -11.66 -20.91 16.96
N ARG A 73 -10.53 -20.22 17.05
CA ARG A 73 -10.27 -19.02 16.28
C ARG A 73 -9.39 -19.40 15.11
N SER A 74 -10.01 -19.61 13.96
CA SER A 74 -9.31 -19.86 12.71
C SER A 74 -8.45 -18.64 12.33
N ILE A 75 -7.38 -18.85 11.55
CA ILE A 75 -6.50 -17.79 11.01
C ILE A 75 -7.32 -16.65 10.37
N HIS A 76 -8.44 -17.01 9.77
CA HIS A 76 -9.45 -16.09 9.23
C HIS A 76 -10.02 -15.13 10.27
N GLN A 77 -10.42 -15.62 11.45
CA GLN A 77 -10.97 -14.79 12.52
C GLN A 77 -9.92 -13.86 13.15
N LEU A 78 -8.64 -14.24 13.14
CA LEU A 78 -7.53 -13.39 13.58
C LEU A 78 -7.25 -12.26 12.60
N PHE A 79 -7.29 -12.54 11.29
CA PHE A 79 -7.17 -11.53 10.24
C PHE A 79 -8.32 -10.52 10.28
N VAL A 80 -9.56 -11.01 10.39
CA VAL A 80 -10.76 -10.18 10.45
C VAL A 80 -10.79 -9.32 11.71
N LYS A 81 -10.49 -9.86 12.89
CA LYS A 81 -10.46 -9.08 14.15
C LYS A 81 -9.34 -8.05 14.19
N THR A 82 -8.23 -8.30 13.49
CA THR A 82 -7.14 -7.31 13.34
C THR A 82 -7.55 -6.19 12.38
N VAL A 83 -8.33 -6.48 11.35
CA VAL A 83 -8.87 -5.43 10.46
C VAL A 83 -10.00 -4.65 11.13
N ASP A 84 -10.89 -5.32 11.87
CA ASP A 84 -12.09 -4.71 12.46
C ASP A 84 -11.82 -4.01 13.82
N GLY A 85 -10.80 -4.43 14.58
CA GLY A 85 -10.49 -3.90 15.92
C GLY A 85 -9.77 -2.54 15.97
N TYR A 86 -9.18 -2.07 14.87
CA TYR A 86 -8.39 -0.83 14.84
C TYR A 86 -9.18 0.42 14.38
N TYR A 87 -10.47 0.28 14.08
CA TYR A 87 -11.31 1.37 13.56
C TYR A 87 -11.64 2.48 14.56
N HIS A 88 -11.30 2.33 15.85
CA HIS A 88 -11.68 3.28 16.90
C HIS A 88 -10.54 4.08 17.57
N VAL A 89 -9.28 3.97 17.14
CA VAL A 89 -8.17 4.73 17.78
C VAL A 89 -7.28 5.55 16.82
N ILE A 90 -7.35 5.39 15.50
CA ILE A 90 -6.38 6.06 14.63
C ILE A 90 -7.01 7.22 13.85
N ARG A 91 -7.03 8.39 14.48
CA ARG A 91 -6.90 9.67 13.75
C ARG A 91 -5.40 9.82 13.45
N GLU A 92 -5.06 9.83 12.15
CA GLU A 92 -3.76 10.22 11.54
C GLU A 92 -2.75 9.16 11.03
N MET A 93 -3.00 7.85 11.13
CA MET A 93 -2.26 6.86 10.33
C MET A 93 -3.20 5.94 9.54
N ARG A 94 -2.98 5.82 8.22
CA ARG A 94 -3.84 5.02 7.34
C ARG A 94 -3.32 3.59 7.29
N LEU A 95 -4.25 2.64 7.36
CA LEU A 95 -3.91 1.22 7.29
C LEU A 95 -3.36 0.89 5.88
N GLU A 96 -2.16 0.32 5.82
CA GLU A 96 -1.59 -0.25 4.61
C GLU A 96 -1.55 -1.77 4.72
N PHE A 97 -1.74 -2.46 3.60
CA PHE A 97 -1.65 -3.92 3.53
C PHE A 97 -0.52 -4.37 2.59
N ASP A 98 0.24 -5.38 2.99
CA ASP A 98 1.19 -6.05 2.10
C ASP A 98 1.37 -7.56 2.41
N ILE A 99 1.97 -8.29 1.48
CA ILE A 99 2.34 -9.70 1.65
C ILE A 99 3.85 -9.80 1.88
N ILE A 100 4.24 -10.36 3.01
CA ILE A 100 5.63 -10.51 3.43
C ILE A 100 6.18 -11.82 2.87
N CYS A 101 7.26 -11.75 2.10
CA CYS A 101 7.92 -12.92 1.53
C CYS A 101 8.61 -13.75 2.62
N ILE A 102 8.04 -14.91 2.93
CA ILE A 102 8.57 -15.92 3.87
C ILE A 102 8.31 -17.31 3.27
N GLU A 103 9.37 -18.13 3.23
CA GLU A 103 9.33 -19.46 2.62
C GLU A 103 8.57 -20.47 3.49
N ASP A 104 8.85 -20.52 4.80
CA ASP A 104 8.24 -21.50 5.72
C ASP A 104 7.87 -20.91 7.08
N SER A 105 6.79 -21.46 7.65
CA SER A 105 6.41 -21.21 9.05
C SER A 105 7.34 -21.97 9.98
N VAL A 106 8.41 -21.30 10.42
CA VAL A 106 9.44 -21.89 11.31
C VAL A 106 9.04 -21.91 12.78
N CYS A 107 7.88 -21.36 13.15
CA CYS A 107 7.45 -21.26 14.55
C CYS A 107 5.92 -21.15 14.69
N ASN A 108 5.41 -21.45 15.88
CA ASN A 108 3.99 -21.33 16.22
C ASN A 108 3.57 -19.85 16.36
N LYS A 109 3.60 -19.11 15.25
CA LYS A 109 3.21 -17.70 15.16
C LYS A 109 2.10 -17.54 14.12
N SER A 110 1.27 -16.53 14.34
CA SER A 110 0.25 -16.11 13.37
C SER A 110 0.93 -15.60 12.09
N PRO A 111 0.44 -15.96 10.89
CA PRO A 111 0.94 -15.37 9.64
C PRO A 111 0.51 -13.93 9.43
N VAL A 112 -0.34 -13.39 10.32
CA VAL A 112 -0.76 -11.99 10.30
C VAL A 112 0.16 -11.21 11.22
N VAL A 113 0.92 -10.29 10.63
CA VAL A 113 1.85 -9.40 11.32
C VAL A 113 1.27 -8.00 11.31
N HIS A 114 1.19 -7.35 12.46
CA HIS A 114 0.69 -5.99 12.55
C HIS A 114 1.72 -5.10 13.25
N VAL A 115 2.17 -4.06 12.56
CA VAL A 115 3.13 -3.07 13.08
C VAL A 115 2.59 -1.69 12.77
N GLU A 116 2.28 -0.92 13.83
CA GLU A 116 1.70 0.42 13.73
C GLU A 116 0.43 0.50 12.88
N HIS A 117 0.56 0.96 11.64
CA HIS A 117 -0.50 1.15 10.65
C HIS A 117 -0.34 0.21 9.45
N ARG A 118 0.49 -0.83 9.57
CA ARG A 118 0.79 -1.77 8.50
C ARG A 118 0.37 -3.17 8.89
N LEU A 119 -0.42 -3.78 8.02
CA LEU A 119 -0.88 -5.16 8.10
C LEU A 119 -0.12 -6.01 7.08
N GLY A 120 0.70 -6.92 7.56
CA GLY A 120 1.41 -7.91 6.76
C GLY A 120 0.74 -9.27 6.82
N LEU A 121 0.68 -9.95 5.67
CA LEU A 121 0.34 -11.36 5.58
C LEU A 121 1.54 -12.15 5.07
N GLU A 122 2.03 -13.12 5.83
CA GLU A 122 3.15 -13.95 5.41
C GLU A 122 2.79 -14.82 4.18
N SER A 123 3.68 -14.88 3.19
CA SER A 123 3.38 -15.47 1.88
C SER A 123 3.05 -16.96 1.90
N TRP A 124 3.61 -17.72 2.85
CA TRP A 124 3.40 -19.16 2.96
C TRP A 124 1.91 -19.52 3.13
N CYS A 125 1.12 -18.68 3.82
CA CYS A 125 -0.29 -18.97 4.06
C CYS A 125 -1.22 -18.47 2.94
N VAL A 126 -0.74 -17.60 2.04
CA VAL A 126 -1.58 -16.91 1.04
C VAL A 126 -2.33 -17.90 0.16
N ARG A 127 -1.65 -18.94 -0.34
CA ARG A 127 -2.29 -19.97 -1.16
C ARG A 127 -3.40 -20.67 -0.40
N HIS A 128 -3.11 -21.11 0.82
CA HIS A 128 -4.07 -21.85 1.65
C HIS A 128 -5.28 -20.98 2.02
N LEU A 129 -5.03 -19.75 2.47
CA LEU A 129 -6.06 -18.79 2.81
C LEU A 129 -6.94 -18.48 1.59
N TYR A 130 -6.32 -18.13 0.45
CA TYR A 130 -7.04 -17.79 -0.76
C TYR A 130 -7.93 -18.94 -1.24
N HIS A 131 -7.40 -20.16 -1.35
CA HIS A 131 -8.20 -21.33 -1.75
C HIS A 131 -9.36 -21.57 -0.79
N TYR A 132 -9.12 -21.56 0.52
CA TYR A 132 -10.16 -21.78 1.51
C TYR A 132 -11.28 -20.74 1.41
N THR A 133 -10.93 -19.44 1.43
CA THR A 133 -11.93 -18.37 1.38
C THR A 133 -12.65 -18.33 0.04
N TYR A 134 -11.96 -18.66 -1.06
CA TYR A 134 -12.56 -18.72 -2.38
C TYR A 134 -13.60 -19.83 -2.48
N HIS A 135 -13.27 -21.05 -2.02
CA HIS A 135 -14.22 -22.15 -2.01
C HIS A 135 -15.43 -21.86 -1.12
N LYS A 136 -15.21 -21.38 0.11
CA LYS A 136 -16.31 -21.01 1.01
C LYS A 136 -17.21 -19.92 0.44
N PHE A 137 -16.60 -18.90 -0.17
CA PHE A 137 -17.33 -17.85 -0.86
C PHE A 137 -18.18 -18.42 -2.01
N LEU A 138 -17.61 -19.24 -2.88
CA LEU A 138 -18.35 -19.85 -4.00
C LEU A 138 -19.47 -20.78 -3.53
N ASP A 139 -19.23 -21.63 -2.54
CA ASP A 139 -20.27 -22.51 -1.97
C ASP A 139 -21.44 -21.69 -1.43
N SER A 140 -21.15 -20.55 -0.77
CA SER A 140 -22.18 -19.61 -0.32
C SER A 140 -22.96 -18.99 -1.46
N ARG A 141 -22.30 -18.67 -2.58
CA ARG A 141 -22.97 -18.15 -3.80
C ARG A 141 -23.88 -19.18 -4.42
N ILE A 142 -23.43 -20.43 -4.55
CA ILE A 142 -24.21 -21.54 -5.11
C ILE A 142 -25.43 -21.82 -4.22
N ALA A 143 -25.25 -21.82 -2.90
CA ALA A 143 -26.34 -22.02 -1.95
C ALA A 143 -27.27 -20.80 -1.79
N ASN A 144 -27.03 -19.72 -2.55
CA ASN A 144 -27.76 -18.45 -2.48
C ASN A 144 -27.89 -17.89 -1.04
N ARG A 145 -26.89 -18.15 -0.19
CA ARG A 145 -26.82 -17.59 1.15
C ARG A 145 -26.33 -16.16 1.01
N ILE A 146 -27.18 -15.20 1.38
CA ILE A 146 -26.83 -13.77 1.33
C ILE A 146 -27.05 -13.18 2.72
N GLY A 147 -26.06 -12.45 3.23
CA GLY A 147 -26.15 -11.75 4.52
C GLY A 147 -25.58 -12.51 5.71
N ASP A 148 -24.71 -13.50 5.46
CA ASP A 148 -23.89 -14.11 6.50
C ASP A 148 -22.64 -13.24 6.71
N ASP A 149 -22.31 -12.91 7.97
CA ASP A 149 -21.07 -12.23 8.35
C ASP A 149 -19.84 -12.90 7.71
N SER A 150 -19.90 -14.22 7.54
CA SER A 150 -18.88 -15.02 6.88
C SER A 150 -18.57 -14.57 5.45
N ILE A 151 -19.56 -14.09 4.68
CA ILE A 151 -19.35 -13.61 3.30
C ILE A 151 -18.52 -12.33 3.31
N ASN A 152 -18.78 -11.43 4.26
CA ASN A 152 -18.00 -10.22 4.42
C ASN A 152 -16.54 -10.57 4.76
N GLU A 153 -16.33 -11.52 5.66
CA GLU A 153 -14.99 -11.99 6.03
C GLU A 153 -14.24 -12.63 4.86
N TRP A 154 -14.87 -13.58 4.13
CA TRP A 154 -14.25 -14.24 2.99
C TRP A 154 -13.92 -13.25 1.86
N THR A 155 -14.85 -12.34 1.54
CA THR A 155 -14.62 -11.33 0.48
C THR A 155 -13.52 -10.35 0.87
N ARG A 156 -13.37 -9.99 2.16
CA ARG A 156 -12.26 -9.15 2.63
C ARG A 156 -10.91 -9.83 2.41
N ALA A 157 -10.77 -11.08 2.83
CA ALA A 157 -9.54 -11.85 2.62
C ALA A 157 -9.22 -12.01 1.12
N LEU A 158 -10.22 -12.34 0.31
CA LEU A 158 -10.06 -12.48 -1.14
C LEU A 158 -9.57 -11.19 -1.79
N LEU A 159 -10.19 -10.04 -1.47
CA LEU A 159 -9.88 -8.77 -2.12
C LEU A 159 -8.57 -8.14 -1.64
N LEU A 160 -8.14 -8.39 -0.39
CA LEU A 160 -6.81 -7.99 0.06
C LEU A 160 -5.70 -8.76 -0.68
N ILE A 161 -5.93 -10.04 -0.97
CA ILE A 161 -4.98 -10.85 -1.77
C ILE A 161 -5.08 -10.51 -3.27
N ASN A 162 -6.31 -10.42 -3.80
CA ASN A 162 -6.63 -10.18 -5.20
C ASN A 162 -7.72 -9.11 -5.35
N GLY A 163 -7.30 -7.85 -5.51
CA GLY A 163 -8.20 -6.70 -5.66
C GLY A 163 -9.03 -6.67 -6.94
N ASP A 164 -8.75 -7.55 -7.92
CA ASP A 164 -9.42 -7.60 -9.23
C ASP A 164 -10.39 -8.80 -9.34
N LEU A 165 -11.02 -9.18 -8.23
CA LEU A 165 -12.04 -10.23 -8.20
C LEU A 165 -13.44 -9.62 -8.27
N SER A 166 -13.96 -9.38 -9.48
CA SER A 166 -15.23 -8.69 -9.71
C SER A 166 -16.43 -9.36 -9.00
N THR A 167 -16.43 -10.69 -8.90
CA THR A 167 -17.49 -11.45 -8.20
C THR A 167 -17.53 -11.13 -6.71
N ALA A 168 -16.38 -10.94 -6.06
CA ALA A 168 -16.31 -10.52 -4.67
C ALA A 168 -16.79 -9.08 -4.52
N TRP A 169 -16.40 -8.15 -5.40
CA TRP A 169 -16.94 -6.79 -5.39
C TRP A 169 -18.46 -6.74 -5.57
N SER A 170 -19.03 -7.61 -6.43
CA SER A 170 -20.48 -7.72 -6.59
C SER A 170 -21.18 -8.24 -5.35
N ALA A 171 -20.62 -9.25 -4.68
CA ALA A 171 -21.16 -9.68 -3.39
C ALA A 171 -21.11 -8.56 -2.33
N ARG A 172 -20.06 -7.72 -2.32
CA ARG A 172 -19.98 -6.59 -1.40
C ARG A 172 -21.01 -5.50 -1.68
N LYS A 173 -21.35 -5.26 -2.96
CA LYS A 173 -22.48 -4.39 -3.32
C LYS A 173 -23.80 -4.91 -2.75
N GLU A 174 -24.07 -6.21 -2.88
CA GLU A 174 -25.27 -6.84 -2.29
C GLU A 174 -25.31 -6.72 -0.76
N LEU A 175 -24.16 -6.86 -0.09
CA LEU A 175 -24.06 -6.68 1.36
C LEU A 175 -24.37 -5.24 1.80
N ILE A 176 -23.98 -4.24 1.00
CA ILE A 176 -24.31 -2.83 1.25
C ILE A 176 -25.79 -2.57 1.03
N GLU A 177 -26.34 -3.04 -0.09
CA GLU A 177 -27.77 -2.87 -0.41
C GLU A 177 -28.69 -3.49 0.65
N LYS A 178 -28.24 -4.57 1.28
CA LYS A 178 -28.95 -5.24 2.38
C LYS A 178 -28.63 -4.69 3.78
N GLY A 179 -27.77 -3.68 3.88
CA GLY A 179 -27.44 -3.03 5.15
C GLY A 179 -26.44 -3.76 6.05
N TYR A 180 -25.82 -4.85 5.59
CA TYR A 180 -24.76 -5.56 6.33
C TYR A 180 -23.43 -4.79 6.33
N LEU A 181 -23.23 -3.91 5.34
CA LEU A 181 -22.03 -3.08 5.21
C LEU A 181 -22.39 -1.60 5.14
N LYS A 182 -21.58 -0.78 5.82
CA LYS A 182 -21.65 0.68 5.75
C LYS A 182 -20.75 1.18 4.62
N VAL A 183 -21.26 2.12 3.82
CA VAL A 183 -20.52 2.66 2.66
C VAL A 183 -19.21 3.34 3.06
N LEU A 184 -19.19 4.13 4.14
CA LEU A 184 -17.98 4.81 4.59
C LEU A 184 -16.88 3.83 5.04
N SER A 185 -17.26 2.74 5.70
CA SER A 185 -16.32 1.67 6.06
C SER A 185 -15.80 0.95 4.81
N GLU A 186 -16.64 0.76 3.80
CA GLU A 186 -16.25 0.16 2.53
C GLU A 186 -15.28 1.04 1.72
N LEU A 187 -15.48 2.37 1.72
CA LEU A 187 -14.55 3.30 1.09
C LEU A 187 -13.16 3.26 1.76
N LYS A 188 -13.10 3.05 3.08
CA LYS A 188 -11.83 2.83 3.79
C LYS A 188 -11.20 1.49 3.43
N PHE A 189 -11.98 0.41 3.42
CA PHE A 189 -11.49 -0.92 3.05
C PHE A 189 -10.94 -0.95 1.61
N SER A 190 -11.66 -0.37 0.66
CA SER A 190 -11.21 -0.27 -0.73
C SER A 190 -9.95 0.59 -0.88
N GLU A 191 -9.76 1.61 -0.03
CA GLU A 191 -8.50 2.38 0.02
C GLU A 191 -7.32 1.50 0.44
N VAL A 192 -7.48 0.63 1.45
CA VAL A 192 -6.43 -0.33 1.87
C VAL A 192 -6.01 -1.23 0.71
N ILE A 193 -6.95 -1.69 -0.11
CA ILE A 193 -6.62 -2.50 -1.28
C ILE A 193 -5.78 -1.72 -2.30
N LEU A 194 -6.05 -0.43 -2.49
CA LEU A 194 -5.28 0.43 -3.40
C LEU A 194 -3.84 0.66 -2.93
N THR A 195 -3.51 0.48 -1.64
CA THR A 195 -2.11 0.61 -1.18
C THR A 195 -1.21 -0.47 -1.78
N ARG A 196 -1.75 -1.68 -2.02
CA ARG A 196 -1.04 -2.81 -2.66
C ARG A 196 -1.36 -2.95 -4.15
N LYS A 197 -2.59 -2.64 -4.55
CA LYS A 197 -3.10 -2.80 -5.92
C LYS A 197 -3.57 -1.45 -6.49
N PRO A 198 -2.66 -0.47 -6.66
CA PRO A 198 -3.01 0.89 -7.08
C PRO A 198 -3.67 0.96 -8.47
N LYS A 199 -3.45 -0.03 -9.33
CA LYS A 199 -4.00 -0.09 -10.70
C LYS A 199 -5.32 -0.88 -10.79
N SER A 200 -5.95 -1.24 -9.67
CA SER A 200 -7.16 -2.06 -9.70
C SER A 200 -8.36 -1.28 -10.26
N GLY A 201 -8.71 -1.55 -11.52
CA GLY A 201 -9.84 -0.92 -12.20
C GLY A 201 -11.19 -1.32 -11.60
N ASP A 202 -11.30 -2.55 -11.11
CA ASP A 202 -12.48 -3.06 -10.41
C ASP A 202 -12.71 -2.30 -9.10
N ASN A 203 -11.63 -2.01 -8.36
CA ASN A 203 -11.71 -1.22 -7.14
C ASN A 203 -12.20 0.20 -7.43
N PHE A 204 -11.62 0.92 -8.40
CA PHE A 204 -12.12 2.25 -8.77
C PHE A 204 -13.58 2.22 -9.25
N SER A 205 -13.98 1.20 -10.03
CA SER A 205 -15.37 1.02 -10.46
C SER A 205 -16.31 0.79 -9.27
N HIS A 206 -15.87 0.03 -8.26
CA HIS A 206 -16.60 -0.16 -7.02
C HIS A 206 -16.72 1.14 -6.22
N ARG A 207 -15.64 1.93 -6.12
CA ARG A 207 -15.66 3.25 -5.47
C ARG A 207 -16.64 4.22 -6.14
N GLU A 208 -16.68 4.27 -7.47
CA GLU A 208 -17.70 5.03 -8.20
C GLU A 208 -19.12 4.57 -7.85
N TRP A 209 -19.33 3.25 -7.78
CA TRP A 209 -20.63 2.70 -7.39
C TRP A 209 -21.03 3.13 -5.98
N LEU A 210 -20.09 3.09 -5.02
CA LEU A 210 -20.33 3.53 -3.63
C LEU A 210 -20.73 5.00 -3.55
N LEU A 211 -20.01 5.86 -4.27
CA LEU A 211 -20.31 7.29 -4.32
C LEU A 211 -21.66 7.55 -4.99
N LYS A 212 -21.95 6.89 -6.13
CA LYS A 212 -23.27 6.94 -6.77
C LYS A 212 -24.39 6.44 -5.85
N TYR A 213 -24.11 5.42 -5.03
CA TYR A 213 -25.06 4.88 -4.08
C TYR A 213 -25.37 5.91 -2.98
N LEU A 214 -24.35 6.56 -2.40
CA LEU A 214 -24.53 7.63 -1.41
C LEU A 214 -25.28 8.84 -1.97
N MET A 215 -24.99 9.23 -3.22
CA MET A 215 -25.67 10.33 -3.90
C MET A 215 -27.18 10.15 -4.02
N LYS A 216 -27.71 8.91 -3.90
CA LYS A 216 -29.16 8.66 -3.91
C LYS A 216 -29.85 9.12 -2.63
N SER A 217 -29.13 9.12 -1.50
CA SER A 217 -29.69 9.41 -0.19
C SER A 217 -29.27 10.77 0.35
N GLU A 218 -28.07 11.23 0.04
CA GLU A 218 -27.50 12.45 0.62
C GLU A 218 -26.53 13.16 -0.33
N THR A 219 -26.25 14.42 -0.02
CA THR A 219 -25.17 15.16 -0.71
C THR A 219 -23.82 14.70 -0.18
N ILE A 220 -22.87 14.50 -1.10
CA ILE A 220 -21.51 14.10 -0.71
C ILE A 220 -20.79 15.30 -0.10
N SER A 221 -20.21 15.11 1.09
CA SER A 221 -19.48 16.16 1.80
C SER A 221 -18.16 16.51 1.11
N ASP A 222 -17.74 17.77 1.23
CA ASP A 222 -16.47 18.24 0.67
C ASP A 222 -15.25 17.54 1.30
N GLU A 223 -15.37 17.10 2.56
CA GLU A 223 -14.36 16.25 3.21
C GLU A 223 -14.22 14.90 2.49
N LEU A 224 -15.34 14.25 2.13
CA LEU A 224 -15.30 12.98 1.41
C LEU A 224 -14.75 13.15 -0.01
N ILE A 225 -15.13 14.23 -0.71
CA ILE A 225 -14.58 14.56 -2.04
C ILE A 225 -13.08 14.77 -1.95
N THR A 226 -12.61 15.55 -0.96
CA THR A 226 -11.18 15.82 -0.74
C THR A 226 -10.43 14.53 -0.44
N ASN A 227 -11.01 13.65 0.38
CA ASN A 227 -10.45 12.34 0.65
C ASN A 227 -10.35 11.48 -0.62
N GLU A 228 -11.37 11.49 -1.48
CA GLU A 228 -11.39 10.72 -2.72
C GLU A 228 -10.33 11.23 -3.72
N LEU A 229 -10.21 12.55 -3.90
CA LEU A 229 -9.15 13.15 -4.71
C LEU A 229 -7.77 12.75 -4.19
N ARG A 230 -7.56 12.71 -2.87
CA ARG A 230 -6.31 12.24 -2.31
C ARG A 230 -6.05 10.76 -2.61
N VAL A 231 -7.05 9.89 -2.50
CA VAL A 231 -6.92 8.45 -2.86
C VAL A 231 -6.44 8.29 -4.30
N THR A 232 -6.94 9.09 -5.25
CA THR A 232 -6.44 9.06 -6.62
C THR A 232 -4.95 9.42 -6.70
N LEU A 233 -4.50 10.47 -6.00
CA LEU A 233 -3.07 10.86 -6.00
C LEU A 233 -2.18 9.77 -5.38
N GLU A 234 -2.61 9.17 -4.26
CA GLU A 234 -1.88 8.08 -3.61
C GLU A 234 -1.77 6.82 -4.48
N ALA A 235 -2.82 6.51 -5.26
CA ALA A 235 -2.77 5.43 -6.22
C ALA A 235 -1.88 5.77 -7.44
N ALA A 236 -1.85 7.04 -7.85
CA ALA A 236 -0.99 7.50 -8.93
C ALA A 236 0.50 7.53 -8.53
N SER A 237 0.82 7.76 -7.25
CA SER A 237 2.22 7.81 -6.77
C SER A 237 2.82 6.41 -6.69
N ARG A 238 1.99 5.40 -6.43
CA ARG A 238 2.39 3.98 -6.34
C ARG A 238 2.50 3.28 -7.68
N TYR A 239 1.94 3.84 -8.76
CA TYR A 239 2.02 3.26 -10.09
C TYR A 239 2.12 4.33 -11.17
N ASN A 240 3.26 4.36 -11.86
CA ASN A 240 3.48 5.31 -12.95
C ASN A 240 2.38 5.22 -14.01
N ARG A 241 1.85 6.37 -14.44
CA ARG A 241 0.83 6.47 -15.51
C ARG A 241 -0.44 5.68 -15.17
N ASN A 242 -0.91 5.82 -13.93
CA ASN A 242 -2.12 5.14 -13.46
C ASN A 242 -3.38 5.73 -14.11
N TYR A 243 -3.73 5.23 -15.30
CA TYR A 243 -4.91 5.66 -16.05
C TYR A 243 -6.21 5.50 -15.25
N HIS A 244 -6.37 4.44 -14.44
CA HIS A 244 -7.60 4.22 -13.67
C HIS A 244 -7.77 5.29 -12.59
N SER A 245 -6.70 5.65 -11.90
CA SER A 245 -6.72 6.73 -10.91
C SER A 245 -7.12 8.07 -11.53
N TRP A 246 -6.44 8.46 -12.62
CA TRP A 246 -6.74 9.73 -13.30
C TRP A 246 -8.14 9.74 -13.92
N SER A 247 -8.60 8.61 -14.46
CA SER A 247 -9.97 8.48 -14.99
C SER A 247 -11.02 8.60 -13.88
N HIS A 248 -10.76 8.01 -12.71
CA HIS A 248 -11.61 8.18 -11.54
C HIS A 248 -11.63 9.64 -11.08
N ARG A 249 -10.48 10.33 -11.10
CA ARG A 249 -10.41 11.78 -10.80
C ARG A 249 -11.25 12.62 -11.76
N ILE A 250 -11.24 12.31 -13.06
CA ILE A 250 -12.15 12.93 -14.05
C ILE A 250 -13.61 12.69 -13.67
N TRP A 251 -13.95 11.46 -13.26
CA TRP A 251 -15.31 11.13 -12.85
C TRP A 251 -15.75 11.95 -11.63
N ILE A 252 -14.90 12.09 -10.60
CA ILE A 252 -15.16 12.93 -9.42
C ILE A 252 -15.48 14.36 -9.83
N ILE A 253 -14.64 14.97 -10.69
CA ILE A 253 -14.85 16.35 -11.14
C ILE A 253 -16.19 16.51 -11.87
N LYS A 254 -16.49 15.61 -12.81
CA LYS A 254 -17.73 15.71 -13.60
C LYS A 254 -19.00 15.58 -12.76
N ASN A 255 -18.96 14.83 -11.66
CA ASN A 255 -20.16 14.45 -10.93
C ASN A 255 -20.29 15.12 -9.56
N LEU A 256 -19.18 15.54 -8.93
CA LEU A 256 -19.16 15.97 -7.52
C LEU A 256 -18.70 17.42 -7.34
N PHE A 257 -18.08 18.06 -8.34
CA PHE A 257 -17.58 19.44 -8.18
C PHE A 257 -18.66 20.51 -8.37
N ASN A 258 -19.85 20.14 -8.88
CA ASN A 258 -20.98 21.06 -9.11
C ASN A 258 -20.59 22.34 -9.84
N ASN A 259 -19.68 22.24 -10.83
CA ASN A 259 -19.12 23.41 -11.54
C ASN A 259 -18.54 24.48 -10.60
N SER A 260 -17.87 24.09 -9.50
CA SER A 260 -17.11 25.02 -8.67
C SER A 260 -15.77 25.35 -9.32
N TYR A 261 -15.62 26.59 -9.80
CA TYR A 261 -14.35 27.09 -10.34
C TYR A 261 -13.21 27.02 -9.33
N GLU A 262 -13.48 27.32 -8.06
CA GLU A 262 -12.50 27.26 -6.97
C GLU A 262 -11.89 25.85 -6.82
N LYS A 263 -12.74 24.83 -6.77
CA LYS A 263 -12.30 23.42 -6.67
C LYS A 263 -11.50 22.99 -7.90
N LEU A 264 -11.93 23.39 -9.10
CA LEU A 264 -11.20 23.12 -10.35
C LEU A 264 -9.82 23.81 -10.38
N ASN A 265 -9.74 25.06 -9.92
CA ASN A 265 -8.50 25.81 -9.85
C ASN A 265 -7.53 25.20 -8.81
N CYS A 266 -8.04 24.76 -7.66
CA CYS A 266 -7.26 24.02 -6.68
C CYS A 266 -6.64 22.75 -7.30
N ASP A 267 -7.43 22.00 -8.08
CA ASP A 267 -6.96 20.80 -8.77
C ASP A 267 -5.89 21.08 -9.84
N LEU A 268 -6.00 22.21 -10.54
CA LEU A 268 -4.97 22.69 -11.46
C LEU A 268 -3.64 23.01 -10.75
N VAL A 269 -3.69 23.59 -9.55
CA VAL A 269 -2.48 23.86 -8.75
C VAL A 269 -1.87 22.55 -8.27
N ILE A 270 -2.66 21.65 -7.70
CA ILE A 270 -2.19 20.34 -7.20
C ILE A 270 -1.52 19.53 -8.33
N THR A 271 -2.17 19.43 -9.49
CA THR A 271 -1.62 18.64 -10.60
C THR A 271 -0.46 19.33 -11.32
N LYS A 272 -0.26 20.65 -11.13
CA LYS A 272 0.96 21.32 -11.57
C LYS A 272 2.13 20.84 -10.71
N CYS A 273 2.00 20.92 -9.38
CA CYS A 273 3.02 20.44 -8.44
C CYS A 273 3.31 18.95 -8.62
N TRP A 274 2.30 18.14 -8.94
CA TRP A 274 2.49 16.72 -9.29
C TRP A 274 3.45 16.55 -10.48
N LEU A 275 3.21 17.28 -11.57
CA LEU A 275 3.99 17.13 -12.80
C LEU A 275 5.42 17.66 -12.68
N GLU A 276 5.69 18.57 -11.75
CA GLU A 276 7.07 19.02 -11.44
C GLU A 276 7.94 17.85 -10.93
N THR A 277 7.34 16.82 -10.33
CA THR A 277 8.02 15.61 -9.86
C THR A 277 7.74 14.38 -10.73
N HIS A 278 6.71 14.40 -11.57
CA HIS A 278 6.26 13.29 -12.42
C HIS A 278 6.20 13.68 -13.91
N VAL A 279 7.28 14.22 -14.45
CA VAL A 279 7.35 14.77 -15.83
C VAL A 279 7.00 13.77 -16.95
N SER A 280 7.00 12.46 -16.68
CA SER A 280 6.66 11.41 -17.66
C SER A 280 5.27 10.79 -17.46
N ASP A 281 4.43 11.41 -16.62
CA ASP A 281 3.06 10.98 -16.37
C ASP A 281 2.09 11.54 -17.42
N TYR A 282 2.02 10.87 -18.58
CA TYR A 282 1.10 11.21 -19.66
C TYR A 282 -0.38 11.15 -19.24
N SER A 283 -0.73 10.34 -18.23
CA SER A 283 -2.10 10.26 -17.74
C SER A 283 -2.49 11.53 -16.97
N CYS A 284 -1.56 12.11 -16.20
CA CYS A 284 -1.77 13.42 -15.58
C CYS A 284 -1.84 14.55 -16.62
N TYR A 285 -1.02 14.53 -17.67
CA TYR A 285 -1.14 15.51 -18.77
C TYR A 285 -2.51 15.43 -19.46
N GLN A 286 -3.01 14.23 -19.76
CA GLN A 286 -4.35 14.02 -20.32
C GLN A 286 -5.44 14.55 -19.37
N PHE A 287 -5.30 14.30 -18.07
CA PHE A 287 -6.19 14.84 -17.06
C PHE A 287 -6.22 16.38 -17.07
N ARG A 288 -5.06 17.03 -17.19
CA ARG A 288 -4.99 18.49 -17.29
C ARG A 288 -5.61 19.04 -18.57
N GLN A 289 -5.43 18.37 -19.71
CA GLN A 289 -6.13 18.72 -20.95
C GLN A 289 -7.66 18.68 -20.76
N PHE A 290 -8.15 17.67 -20.06
CA PHE A 290 -9.56 17.61 -19.66
C PHE A 290 -9.95 18.81 -18.78
N LEU A 291 -9.18 19.14 -17.74
CA LEU A 291 -9.48 20.29 -16.87
C LEU A 291 -9.56 21.61 -17.65
N PHE A 292 -8.58 21.91 -18.49
CA PHE A 292 -8.58 23.13 -19.30
C PHE A 292 -9.80 23.20 -20.23
N THR A 293 -10.11 22.09 -20.91
CA THR A 293 -11.27 22.00 -21.79
C THR A 293 -12.57 22.17 -21.01
N TYR A 294 -12.66 21.55 -19.83
CA TYR A 294 -13.83 21.62 -18.98
C TYR A 294 -14.05 23.03 -18.44
N ILE A 295 -13.00 23.72 -17.99
CA ILE A 295 -13.09 25.10 -17.51
C ILE A 295 -13.49 26.03 -18.66
N HIS A 296 -12.85 25.92 -19.82
CA HIS A 296 -13.16 26.76 -20.98
C HIS A 296 -14.65 26.61 -21.37
N LYS A 297 -15.16 25.39 -21.46
CA LYS A 297 -16.55 25.14 -21.86
C LYS A 297 -17.60 25.64 -20.85
N ASN A 298 -17.29 25.62 -19.56
CA ASN A 298 -18.27 25.93 -18.51
C ASN A 298 -18.18 27.37 -17.97
N PHE A 299 -17.07 28.08 -18.13
CA PHE A 299 -16.86 29.39 -17.51
C PHE A 299 -16.37 30.50 -18.45
N ILE A 300 -15.93 30.16 -19.67
CA ILE A 300 -15.52 31.17 -20.66
C ILE A 300 -16.67 31.27 -21.68
N PRO A 301 -17.36 32.42 -21.77
CA PRO A 301 -18.35 32.61 -22.82
C PRO A 301 -17.71 32.42 -24.19
N THR A 302 -18.30 31.59 -25.03
CA THR A 302 -17.98 31.63 -26.46
C THR A 302 -18.41 33.00 -26.96
N ILE A 303 -17.48 33.77 -27.53
CA ILE A 303 -17.84 34.95 -28.31
C ILE A 303 -18.65 34.40 -29.49
N ASP A 304 -19.97 34.56 -29.45
CA ASP A 304 -20.81 34.24 -30.59
C ASP A 304 -20.44 35.21 -31.73
N ASP A 305 -19.85 34.68 -32.81
CA ASP A 305 -19.57 35.37 -34.08
C ASP A 305 -20.88 35.73 -34.85
N ASN A 306 -21.90 36.24 -34.16
CA ASN A 306 -23.20 36.61 -34.74
C ASN A 306 -23.55 38.08 -34.47
N SER A 307 -22.58 38.99 -34.63
CA SER A 307 -22.83 40.43 -34.67
C SER A 307 -22.43 41.08 -35.99
N ASP A 308 -22.50 40.37 -37.11
CA ASP A 308 -22.42 40.96 -38.45
C ASP A 308 -23.65 40.57 -39.29
N SER A 309 -24.81 41.11 -38.91
CA SER A 309 -25.83 41.49 -39.89
C SER A 309 -26.33 42.90 -39.56
N VAL A 310 -25.42 43.87 -39.76
CA VAL A 310 -25.80 45.26 -39.93
C VAL A 310 -26.78 45.31 -41.11
N SER A 311 -28.02 45.62 -40.77
CA SER A 311 -29.07 46.08 -41.66
C SER A 311 -28.56 47.17 -42.60
N ASN A 312 -28.31 46.81 -43.86
CA ASN A 312 -28.30 47.79 -44.94
C ASN A 312 -29.74 48.10 -45.32
N GLN A 313 -30.18 49.27 -44.86
CA GLN A 313 -31.25 50.06 -45.47
C GLN A 313 -30.88 50.46 -46.90
#